data_AF-A0A8X7Q8A2-F1
#
_entry.id   AF-A0A8X7Q8A2-F1
#
_cell.length_a   1.000
_cell.length_b   1.000
_cell.length_c   1.000
_cell.angle_alpha   90.00
_cell.angle_beta   90.00
_cell.angle_gamma   90.00
#
_symmetry.space_group_name_H-M   'P 1'
#
loop_
_entity.id
_entity.type
_entity.pdbx_description
1 polymer ?
#
loop_
_entity_poly.entity_id
_entity_poly.type
_entity_poly.pdbx_seq_one_letter_code
_entity_poly.pdbx_strand_id
1 'polypeptide(L)'
;MSDQNPSSFVRTRIRRFSEIDNAYGEHYQFRSRVPFKSFDDRIQESRLIFSGTISPIGGYSRRHHNHEATTVYRSLCLRGFVVQGSLDPRNRGLEDVFRVIDDIGWSYTVLHVNPFCPRVVREFISNIPFYEDGALIRGFFYRFSPSVINQLMMKPTVEHSFQWKDVVLNQAITHLTGGQCAGWTGFNLNALLDPFQILYCVCERSWLPGPDSDLMMRKRLRLMYAVTKCKQIDFGQLVYEQVIDMTRVRDLETSLIFPNLIYQLLVLQKEAPLLPGDEDPIGKGIPIYDSGSDGSGPRGRRRLC
;
A
#
# COMPACT_ATOMS: atom_id res chain seq x y z
N MET A 1 4.64 -30.46 -56.01
CA MET A 1 5.74 -29.51 -55.80
C MET A 1 5.11 -28.13 -55.70
N SER A 2 4.47 -27.84 -54.57
CA SER A 2 5.02 -27.14 -53.41
C SER A 2 4.70 -25.65 -53.49
N ASP A 3 3.53 -25.32 -52.93
CA ASP A 3 3.04 -23.99 -52.63
C ASP A 3 4.04 -23.20 -51.78
N GLN A 4 4.38 -21.98 -52.19
CA GLN A 4 5.06 -21.01 -51.35
C GLN A 4 4.02 -20.14 -50.65
N ASN A 5 3.86 -20.39 -49.36
CA ASN A 5 3.18 -19.52 -48.41
C ASN A 5 4.24 -18.58 -47.80
N PRO A 6 4.13 -17.24 -47.90
CA PRO A 6 4.97 -16.35 -47.13
C PRO A 6 4.37 -16.23 -45.72
N SER A 7 4.92 -16.96 -44.75
CA SER A 7 4.63 -16.73 -43.34
C SER A 7 5.20 -15.36 -42.94
N SER A 8 4.31 -14.38 -42.86
CA SER A 8 4.61 -13.10 -42.23
C SER A 8 4.85 -13.32 -40.74
N PHE A 9 6.12 -13.44 -40.35
CA PHE A 9 6.53 -13.28 -38.97
C PHE A 9 6.31 -11.81 -38.59
N VAL A 10 5.11 -11.49 -38.10
CA VAL A 10 4.88 -10.27 -37.33
C VAL A 10 5.67 -10.43 -36.03
N ARG A 11 6.94 -10.03 -36.05
CA ARG A 11 7.72 -9.81 -34.83
C ARG A 11 7.05 -8.67 -34.08
N THR A 12 6.23 -9.00 -33.08
CA THR A 12 5.69 -8.03 -32.14
C THR A 12 6.87 -7.42 -31.40
N ARG A 13 7.28 -6.21 -31.81
CA ARG A 13 8.33 -5.43 -31.14
C ARG A 13 7.89 -5.18 -29.70
N ILE A 14 8.52 -5.83 -28.74
CA ILE A 14 8.33 -5.57 -27.31
C ILE A 14 8.82 -4.14 -27.07
N ARG A 15 7.91 -3.26 -26.65
CA ARG A 15 8.26 -1.87 -26.36
C ARG A 15 9.00 -1.78 -25.03
N ARG A 16 10.12 -1.05 -25.00
CA ARG A 16 10.80 -0.73 -23.74
C ARG A 16 9.97 0.29 -22.94
N PHE A 17 10.15 0.31 -21.62
CA PHE A 17 9.45 1.28 -20.75
C PHE A 17 9.65 2.74 -21.22
N SER A 18 10.86 3.09 -21.66
CA SER A 18 11.19 4.39 -22.26
C SER A 18 10.44 4.71 -23.56
N GLU A 19 9.97 3.71 -24.31
CA GLU A 19 9.17 3.89 -25.54
C GLU A 19 7.66 4.05 -25.25
N ILE A 20 7.23 3.76 -24.03
CA ILE A 20 5.83 3.91 -23.57
C ILE A 20 5.67 5.23 -22.82
N ASP A 21 6.70 5.62 -22.09
CA ASP A 21 6.82 6.90 -21.40
C ASP A 21 7.53 7.92 -22.33
N ASN A 22 6.79 8.46 -23.31
CA ASN A 22 7.28 9.41 -24.33
C ASN A 22 7.86 10.74 -23.79
N ALA A 23 8.06 10.87 -22.48
CA ALA A 23 8.37 12.13 -21.83
C ALA A 23 9.87 12.44 -21.74
N TYR A 24 10.77 11.45 -21.64
CA TYR A 24 12.20 11.71 -21.40
C TYR A 24 13.10 10.66 -22.07
N GLY A 25 14.00 11.12 -22.95
CA GLY A 25 14.89 10.29 -23.78
C GLY A 25 15.96 9.48 -23.03
N GLU A 26 16.81 8.76 -23.78
CA GLU A 26 17.68 7.66 -23.30
C GLU A 26 18.78 7.99 -22.26
N HIS A 27 18.88 9.23 -21.75
CA HIS A 27 19.91 9.65 -20.78
C HIS A 27 19.36 10.50 -19.64
N TYR A 28 18.39 9.96 -18.89
CA TYR A 28 17.87 10.60 -17.69
C TYR A 28 18.34 9.89 -16.42
N GLN A 29 18.84 10.66 -15.44
CA GLN A 29 19.03 10.21 -14.06
C GLN A 29 17.88 10.78 -13.23
N PHE A 30 17.11 9.91 -12.59
CA PHE A 30 16.06 10.26 -11.65
C PHE A 30 16.64 11.04 -10.49
N ARG A 31 16.15 12.26 -10.38
CA ARG A 31 16.26 13.09 -9.20
C ARG A 31 14.82 13.36 -8.79
N SER A 32 14.43 12.93 -7.58
CA SER A 32 13.10 13.28 -7.07
C SER A 32 12.92 14.78 -7.17
N ARG A 33 11.72 15.20 -7.61
CA ARG A 33 11.41 16.63 -7.79
C ARG A 33 11.49 17.40 -6.48
N VAL A 34 11.37 16.70 -5.35
CA VAL A 34 11.49 17.24 -3.99
C VAL A 34 12.44 16.34 -3.19
N PRO A 35 13.50 16.87 -2.56
CA PRO A 35 14.35 16.06 -1.69
C PRO A 35 13.51 15.37 -0.61
N PHE A 36 13.65 14.04 -0.49
CA PHE A 36 12.98 13.31 0.57
C PHE A 36 13.50 13.78 1.93
N LYS A 37 12.57 14.05 2.85
CA LYS A 37 12.90 14.35 4.24
C LYS A 37 13.42 13.08 4.91
N SER A 38 14.28 13.22 5.91
CA SER A 38 14.60 12.09 6.77
C SER A 38 13.35 11.62 7.52
N PHE A 39 13.38 10.40 8.05
CA PHE A 39 12.28 9.91 8.86
C PHE A 39 12.04 10.81 10.09
N ASP A 40 13.09 11.23 10.77
CA ASP A 40 13.00 12.08 11.96
C ASP A 40 12.41 13.45 11.61
N ASP A 41 12.85 14.08 10.51
CA ASP A 41 12.30 15.36 10.05
C ASP A 41 10.80 15.23 9.73
N ARG A 42 10.41 14.15 9.04
CA ARG A 42 9.00 13.86 8.74
C ARG A 42 8.21 13.63 10.02
N ILE A 43 8.75 12.92 11.01
CA ILE A 43 8.10 12.70 12.30
C ILE A 43 7.87 14.03 13.01
N GLN A 44 8.87 14.91 13.05
CA GLN A 44 8.74 16.21 13.71
C GLN A 44 7.69 17.08 13.04
N GLU A 45 7.68 17.17 11.71
CA GLU A 45 6.66 17.90 10.96
C GLU A 45 5.27 17.30 11.16
N SER A 46 5.16 15.96 11.14
CA SER A 46 3.89 15.27 11.38
C SER A 46 3.38 15.51 12.81
N ARG A 47 4.28 15.53 13.81
CA ARG A 47 3.93 15.86 15.20
C ARG A 47 3.42 17.29 15.32
N LEU A 48 3.97 18.24 14.58
CA LEU A 48 3.45 19.61 14.51
C LEU A 48 2.04 19.63 13.91
N ILE A 49 1.81 18.89 12.82
CA ILE A 49 0.49 18.77 12.18
C ILE A 49 -0.55 18.20 13.15
N PHE A 50 -0.18 17.23 13.99
CA PHE A 50 -1.08 16.60 14.95
C PHE A 50 -1.01 17.18 16.39
N SER A 51 -0.24 18.24 16.61
CA SER A 51 -0.10 18.86 17.93
C SER A 51 -1.41 19.53 18.35
N GLY A 52 -2.03 19.04 19.43
CA GLY A 52 -3.27 19.58 19.99
C GLY A 52 -4.54 18.75 19.79
N THR A 53 -4.47 17.59 19.13
CA THR A 53 -5.69 16.90 18.63
C THR A 53 -6.30 15.82 19.52
N ILE A 54 -5.66 15.43 20.63
CA ILE A 54 -6.13 14.28 21.44
C ILE A 54 -6.47 14.70 22.86
N SER A 55 -7.77 14.83 23.10
CA SER A 55 -8.33 15.02 24.44
C SER A 55 -8.33 13.69 25.21
N PRO A 56 -7.82 13.67 26.46
CA PRO A 56 -8.02 12.51 27.34
C PRO A 56 -9.51 12.36 27.64
N ILE A 57 -10.04 11.15 27.46
CA ILE A 57 -11.37 10.81 27.95
C ILE A 57 -11.19 10.23 29.35
N GLY A 58 -11.46 11.06 30.37
CA GLY A 58 -11.35 10.68 31.78
C GLY A 58 -12.22 9.47 32.13
N GLY A 59 -11.73 8.61 33.02
CA GLY A 59 -12.50 7.47 33.56
C GLY A 59 -12.54 6.21 32.69
N TYR A 60 -11.92 6.22 31.51
CA TYR A 60 -11.91 5.06 30.61
C TYR A 60 -10.65 4.20 30.82
N SER A 61 -10.78 3.14 31.63
CA SER A 61 -9.70 2.18 31.94
C SER A 61 -9.75 0.89 31.12
N ARG A 62 -10.75 0.74 30.24
CA ARG A 62 -10.98 -0.50 29.48
C ARG A 62 -10.26 -0.47 28.14
N ARG A 63 -9.75 -1.62 27.71
CA ARG A 63 -9.15 -1.80 26.37
C ARG A 63 -10.19 -1.68 25.25
N HIS A 64 -11.42 -2.11 25.52
CA HIS A 64 -12.51 -2.16 24.54
C HIS A 64 -13.74 -1.42 25.05
N HIS A 65 -14.44 -0.73 24.14
CA HIS A 65 -15.56 0.14 24.46
C HIS A 65 -16.76 -0.65 25.00
N ASN A 66 -17.05 -1.77 24.35
CA ASN A 66 -18.17 -2.62 24.68
C ASN A 66 -17.81 -4.11 24.51
N HIS A 67 -18.78 -4.98 24.78
CA HIS A 67 -18.61 -6.42 24.63
C HIS A 67 -18.35 -6.84 23.17
N GLU A 68 -18.99 -6.17 22.21
CA GLU A 68 -18.83 -6.47 20.79
C GLU A 68 -17.39 -6.20 20.32
N ALA A 69 -16.81 -5.05 20.67
CA ALA A 69 -15.40 -4.73 20.41
C ALA A 69 -14.46 -5.79 21.02
N THR A 70 -14.78 -6.30 22.21
CA THR A 70 -14.01 -7.39 22.83
C THR A 70 -14.10 -8.69 22.03
N THR A 71 -15.27 -9.02 21.51
CA THR A 71 -15.48 -10.22 20.66
C THR A 71 -14.77 -10.08 19.33
N VAL A 72 -14.87 -8.91 18.68
CA VAL A 72 -14.12 -8.61 17.46
C VAL A 72 -12.62 -8.75 17.72
N TYR A 73 -12.10 -8.11 18.76
CA TYR A 73 -10.68 -8.20 19.12
C TYR A 73 -10.19 -9.65 19.25
N ARG A 74 -10.95 -10.52 19.93
CA ARG A 74 -10.61 -11.94 20.06
C ARG A 74 -10.50 -12.65 18.70
N SER A 75 -11.40 -12.36 17.76
CA SER A 75 -11.29 -12.89 16.40
C SER A 75 -10.07 -12.35 15.63
N LEU A 76 -9.72 -11.06 15.84
CA LEU A 76 -8.55 -10.45 15.21
C LEU A 76 -7.22 -11.04 15.71
N CYS A 77 -7.20 -11.58 16.94
CA CYS A 77 -6.02 -12.27 17.48
C CYS A 77 -5.67 -13.55 16.71
N LEU A 78 -6.63 -14.17 16.01
CA LEU A 78 -6.40 -15.36 15.19
C LEU A 78 -5.88 -15.03 13.79
N ARG A 79 -5.93 -13.74 13.41
CA ARG A 79 -5.58 -13.26 12.08
C ARG A 79 -4.12 -12.79 12.06
N GLY A 80 -3.43 -13.12 10.98
CA GLY A 80 -2.09 -12.61 10.66
C GLY A 80 -2.13 -11.15 10.17
N PHE A 81 -0.97 -10.62 9.80
CA PHE A 81 -0.83 -9.25 9.29
C PHE A 81 -0.15 -9.23 7.91
N VAL A 82 -0.60 -8.33 7.03
CA VAL A 82 0.12 -7.96 5.81
C VAL A 82 1.07 -6.82 6.14
N VAL A 83 2.34 -7.13 6.31
CA VAL A 83 3.39 -6.12 6.57
C VAL A 83 3.66 -5.32 5.29
N GLN A 84 3.68 -4.00 5.41
CA GLN A 84 3.92 -3.11 4.27
C GLN A 84 5.31 -3.31 3.66
N GLY A 85 5.37 -3.15 2.34
CA GLY A 85 6.63 -3.19 1.59
C GLY A 85 7.31 -1.83 1.60
N SER A 86 8.63 -1.83 1.58
CA SER A 86 9.46 -0.63 1.46
C SER A 86 10.40 -0.73 0.27
N LEU A 87 10.61 0.39 -0.42
CA LEU A 87 11.61 0.52 -1.48
C LEU A 87 12.82 1.32 -0.94
N ASP A 88 14.03 0.97 -1.38
CA ASP A 88 15.23 1.78 -1.07
C ASP A 88 15.48 2.79 -2.20
N PRO A 89 15.32 4.11 -1.97
CA PRO A 89 15.50 5.13 -3.01
C PRO A 89 16.95 5.22 -3.51
N ARG A 90 17.91 4.58 -2.84
CA ARG A 90 19.32 4.51 -3.27
C ARG A 90 19.57 3.35 -4.25
N ASN A 91 18.62 2.43 -4.40
CA ASN A 91 18.75 1.32 -5.34
C ASN A 91 18.40 1.78 -6.76
N ARG A 92 19.43 1.85 -7.62
CA ARG A 92 19.30 2.26 -9.03
C ARG A 92 18.41 1.34 -9.86
N GLY A 93 18.28 0.06 -9.50
CA GLY A 93 17.35 -0.86 -10.19
C GLY A 93 15.87 -0.51 -9.97
N LEU A 94 15.57 0.29 -8.95
CA LEU A 94 14.19 0.71 -8.61
C LEU A 94 13.85 2.11 -9.14
N GLU A 95 14.75 2.71 -9.91
CA GLU A 95 14.67 4.12 -10.32
C GLU A 95 13.41 4.43 -11.15
N ASP A 96 13.09 3.56 -12.11
CA ASP A 96 11.88 3.67 -12.93
C ASP A 96 10.59 3.57 -12.11
N VAL A 97 10.59 2.68 -11.10
CA VAL A 97 9.44 2.46 -10.22
C VAL A 97 9.24 3.66 -9.31
N PHE A 98 10.33 4.14 -8.70
CA PHE A 98 10.30 5.33 -7.87
C PHE A 98 9.84 6.54 -8.63
N ARG A 99 10.26 6.71 -9.89
CA ARG A 99 9.77 7.79 -10.74
C ARG A 99 8.25 7.77 -10.88
N VAL A 100 7.67 6.63 -11.24
CA VAL A 100 6.21 6.48 -11.36
C VAL A 100 5.50 6.81 -10.05
N ILE A 101 6.05 6.38 -8.91
CA ILE A 101 5.49 6.65 -7.59
C ILE A 101 5.62 8.13 -7.20
N ASP A 102 6.75 8.76 -7.51
CA ASP A 102 7.06 10.15 -7.17
C ASP A 102 6.26 11.14 -8.04
N ASP A 103 6.00 10.80 -9.30
CA ASP A 103 5.20 11.63 -10.22
C ASP A 103 3.75 11.82 -9.74
N ILE A 104 3.20 10.84 -9.01
CA ILE A 104 1.91 10.98 -8.33
C ILE A 104 2.05 11.39 -6.86
N GLY A 105 3.28 11.62 -6.40
CA GLY A 105 3.66 12.02 -5.05
C GLY A 105 3.33 10.97 -3.99
N TRP A 106 3.46 9.68 -4.29
CA TRP A 106 3.16 8.57 -3.36
C TRP A 106 4.42 8.00 -2.68
N SER A 107 5.57 8.66 -2.80
CA SER A 107 6.87 8.17 -2.34
C SER A 107 6.85 7.77 -0.85
N TYR A 108 6.21 8.55 0.02
CA TYR A 108 6.11 8.24 1.45
C TYR A 108 5.22 7.04 1.81
N THR A 109 4.47 6.49 0.86
CA THR A 109 3.68 5.25 1.06
C THR A 109 4.54 3.99 1.01
N VAL A 110 5.77 4.10 0.48
CA VAL A 110 6.76 3.00 0.32
C VAL A 110 8.10 3.33 0.99
N LEU A 111 8.19 4.47 1.67
CA LEU A 111 9.36 4.90 2.43
C LEU A 111 9.02 4.94 3.93
N HIS A 112 10.03 4.71 4.76
CA HIS A 112 9.95 4.85 6.22
C HIS A 112 8.88 3.97 6.89
N VAL A 113 8.73 2.73 6.40
CA VAL A 113 7.83 1.75 6.99
C VAL A 113 8.38 1.25 8.33
N ASN A 114 7.76 1.68 9.42
CA ASN A 114 8.18 1.34 10.78
C ASN A 114 7.43 0.14 11.37
N PRO A 115 8.03 -0.57 12.33
CA PRO A 115 7.34 -1.61 13.08
C PRO A 115 6.01 -1.16 13.71
N PHE A 116 5.15 -2.12 14.00
CA PHE A 116 3.88 -1.89 14.68
C PHE A 116 3.72 -2.81 15.89
N CYS A 117 3.02 -2.33 16.92
CA CYS A 117 2.58 -3.17 18.03
C CYS A 117 1.28 -3.91 17.64
N PRO A 118 1.28 -5.25 17.52
CA PRO A 118 0.13 -6.03 17.05
C PRO A 118 -1.14 -5.77 17.87
N ARG A 119 -1.03 -5.73 19.20
CA ARG A 119 -2.15 -5.50 20.11
C ARG A 119 -2.79 -4.14 19.93
N VAL A 120 -1.98 -3.09 19.80
CA VAL A 120 -2.49 -1.73 19.59
C VAL A 120 -3.25 -1.65 18.26
N VAL A 121 -2.73 -2.27 17.19
CA VAL A 121 -3.41 -2.30 15.89
C VAL A 121 -4.73 -3.08 15.96
N ARG A 122 -4.76 -4.23 16.63
CA ARG A 122 -6.01 -5.00 16.81
C ARG A 122 -7.03 -4.24 17.65
N GLU A 123 -6.60 -3.58 18.71
CA GLU A 123 -7.43 -2.73 19.57
C GLU A 123 -8.05 -1.58 18.76
N PHE A 124 -7.26 -0.96 17.89
CA PHE A 124 -7.73 0.06 16.96
C PHE A 124 -8.82 -0.47 16.02
N ILE A 125 -8.54 -1.56 15.30
CA ILE A 125 -9.49 -2.14 14.34
C ILE A 125 -10.76 -2.63 15.03
N SER A 126 -10.67 -3.14 16.26
CA SER A 126 -11.85 -3.58 17.00
C SER A 126 -12.71 -2.42 17.51
N ASN A 127 -12.12 -1.24 17.77
CA ASN A 127 -12.83 -0.10 18.35
C ASN A 127 -13.33 0.89 17.28
N ILE A 128 -12.74 0.93 16.09
CA ILE A 128 -13.09 1.91 15.06
C ILE A 128 -14.58 1.90 14.62
N PRO A 129 -15.30 0.78 14.51
CA PRO A 129 -16.69 0.81 14.03
C PRO A 129 -17.66 1.53 14.97
N PHE A 130 -17.24 1.84 16.20
CA PHE A 130 -18.06 2.44 17.24
C PHE A 130 -17.90 3.97 17.32
N TYR A 131 -17.09 4.57 16.45
CA TYR A 131 -16.83 6.00 16.41
C TYR A 131 -16.75 6.48 14.96
N GLU A 132 -17.45 7.57 14.62
CA GLU A 132 -17.53 8.05 13.24
C GLU A 132 -16.19 8.56 12.70
N ASP A 133 -15.38 9.21 13.55
CA ASP A 133 -14.17 9.93 13.14
C ASP A 133 -12.85 9.27 13.60
N GLY A 134 -12.87 8.06 14.14
CA GLY A 134 -11.67 7.51 14.78
C GLY A 134 -11.87 6.28 15.66
N ALA A 135 -10.98 6.10 16.64
CA ALA A 135 -11.10 5.04 17.62
C ALA A 135 -10.62 5.51 19.00
N LEU A 136 -11.35 5.10 20.05
CA LEU A 136 -10.91 5.26 21.44
C LEU A 136 -9.93 4.14 21.81
N ILE A 137 -8.69 4.51 22.13
CA ILE A 137 -7.61 3.60 22.50
C ILE A 137 -7.00 4.10 23.80
N ARG A 138 -7.10 3.29 24.85
CA ARG A 138 -6.43 3.54 26.14
C ARG A 138 -6.69 4.93 26.73
N GLY A 139 -7.95 5.37 26.67
CA GLY A 139 -8.39 6.67 27.19
C GLY A 139 -8.12 7.86 26.27
N PHE A 140 -7.66 7.63 25.04
CA PHE A 140 -7.38 8.66 24.05
C PHE A 140 -8.14 8.41 22.75
N PHE A 141 -8.75 9.47 22.22
CA PHE A 141 -9.44 9.40 20.92
C PHE A 141 -8.47 9.71 19.79
N TYR A 142 -8.25 8.75 18.90
CA TYR A 142 -7.39 8.90 17.72
C TYR A 142 -8.23 9.11 16.49
N ARG A 143 -7.98 10.18 15.74
CA ARG A 143 -8.72 10.46 14.50
C ARG A 143 -8.27 9.51 13.41
N PHE A 144 -9.21 9.03 12.61
CA PHE A 144 -8.93 8.22 11.43
C PHE A 144 -9.90 8.60 10.31
N SER A 145 -9.37 9.30 9.32
CA SER A 145 -10.11 9.78 8.15
C SER A 145 -9.18 9.89 6.94
N PRO A 146 -9.71 9.96 5.71
CA PRO A 146 -8.91 10.15 4.52
C PRO A 146 -7.93 11.32 4.62
N SER A 147 -8.37 12.46 5.17
CA SER A 147 -7.53 13.66 5.33
C SER A 147 -6.37 13.43 6.30
N VAL A 148 -6.61 12.77 7.45
CA VAL A 148 -5.56 12.44 8.42
C VAL A 148 -4.53 11.47 7.82
N ILE A 149 -4.98 10.49 7.03
CA ILE A 149 -4.09 9.55 6.33
C ILE A 149 -3.26 10.28 5.26
N ASN A 150 -3.87 11.19 4.50
CA ASN A 150 -3.16 11.99 3.50
C ASN A 150 -2.12 12.90 4.16
N GLN A 151 -2.45 13.55 5.27
CA GLN A 151 -1.50 14.35 6.05
C GLN A 151 -0.31 13.51 6.52
N LEU A 152 -0.56 12.31 7.06
CA LEU A 152 0.49 11.36 7.43
C LEU A 152 1.42 11.03 6.25
N MET A 153 0.85 10.87 5.05
CA MET A 153 1.59 10.55 3.83
C MET A 153 2.12 11.78 3.09
N MET A 154 2.00 12.97 3.68
CA MET A 154 2.39 14.25 3.09
C MET A 154 1.76 14.50 1.72
N LYS A 155 0.49 14.10 1.58
CA LYS A 155 -0.31 14.23 0.36
C LYS A 155 -1.16 15.50 0.40
N PRO A 156 -1.23 16.26 -0.70
CA PRO A 156 -2.25 17.31 -0.81
C PRO A 156 -3.64 16.69 -0.85
N THR A 157 -4.65 17.46 -0.44
CA THR A 157 -6.06 17.09 -0.58
C THR A 157 -6.39 16.92 -2.06
N VAL A 158 -7.09 15.84 -2.40
CA VAL A 158 -7.59 15.57 -3.75
C VAL A 158 -9.10 15.84 -3.74
N GLU A 159 -9.55 16.87 -4.45
CA GLU A 159 -10.99 17.19 -4.50
C GLU A 159 -11.80 16.11 -5.24
N HIS A 160 -11.26 15.64 -6.36
CA HIS A 160 -11.93 14.69 -7.24
C HIS A 160 -11.02 13.49 -7.51
N SER A 161 -11.19 12.44 -6.72
CA SER A 161 -10.43 11.19 -6.88
C SER A 161 -10.81 10.48 -8.18
N PHE A 162 -9.82 10.11 -8.97
CA PHE A 162 -10.03 9.36 -10.21
C PHE A 162 -10.63 7.98 -9.91
N GLN A 163 -11.70 7.64 -10.65
CA GLN A 163 -12.43 6.37 -10.51
C GLN A 163 -11.65 5.20 -11.13
N TRP A 164 -10.53 4.83 -10.52
CA TRP A 164 -9.65 3.77 -11.00
C TRP A 164 -10.34 2.40 -11.08
N LYS A 165 -11.39 2.16 -10.28
CA LYS A 165 -12.18 0.91 -10.30
C LYS A 165 -12.87 0.70 -11.66
N ASP A 166 -13.16 1.77 -12.38
CA ASP A 166 -13.88 1.76 -13.66
C ASP A 166 -12.96 1.66 -14.88
N VAL A 167 -11.63 1.63 -14.67
CA VAL A 167 -10.66 1.43 -15.75
C VAL A 167 -10.95 0.13 -16.49
N VAL A 168 -11.00 0.20 -17.83
CA VAL A 168 -11.17 -0.97 -18.69
C VAL A 168 -9.96 -1.89 -18.52
N LEU A 169 -10.20 -3.10 -18.00
CA LEU A 169 -9.12 -4.02 -17.62
C LEU A 169 -8.19 -4.38 -18.79
N ASN A 170 -8.75 -4.60 -19.98
CA ASN A 170 -7.94 -4.95 -21.15
C ASN A 170 -7.01 -3.80 -21.55
N GLN A 171 -7.47 -2.55 -21.45
CA GLN A 171 -6.63 -1.37 -21.67
C GLN A 171 -5.49 -1.30 -20.66
N ALA A 172 -5.77 -1.59 -19.38
CA ALA A 172 -4.76 -1.64 -18.34
C ALA A 172 -3.68 -2.70 -18.65
N ILE A 173 -4.09 -3.92 -18.98
CA ILE A 173 -3.18 -5.02 -19.30
C ILE A 173 -2.33 -4.70 -20.53
N THR A 174 -2.93 -4.23 -21.62
CA THR A 174 -2.20 -3.87 -22.84
C THR A 174 -1.16 -2.79 -22.57
N HIS A 175 -1.48 -1.79 -21.74
CA HIS A 175 -0.52 -0.75 -21.36
C HIS A 175 0.63 -1.31 -20.51
N LEU A 176 0.31 -2.09 -19.46
CA LEU A 176 1.29 -2.58 -18.49
C LEU A 176 2.17 -3.72 -19.05
N THR A 177 1.78 -4.35 -20.15
CA THR A 177 2.56 -5.39 -20.82
C THR A 177 3.26 -4.89 -22.09
N GLY A 178 3.22 -3.57 -22.35
CA GLY A 178 3.79 -2.99 -23.57
C GLY A 178 3.17 -3.53 -24.87
N GLY A 179 1.93 -4.04 -24.81
CA GLY A 179 1.23 -4.64 -25.93
C GLY A 179 1.38 -6.17 -26.05
N GLN A 180 2.15 -6.83 -25.18
CA GLN A 180 2.30 -8.29 -25.21
C GLN A 180 0.99 -9.03 -24.94
N CYS A 181 0.13 -8.48 -24.08
CA CYS A 181 -1.20 -9.04 -23.80
C CYS A 181 -2.30 -8.05 -24.21
N ALA A 182 -3.25 -8.50 -25.03
CA ALA A 182 -4.42 -7.70 -25.44
C ALA A 182 -5.53 -7.63 -24.37
N GLY A 183 -5.46 -8.45 -23.33
CA GLY A 183 -6.48 -8.53 -22.28
C GLY A 183 -6.23 -9.63 -21.27
N TRP A 184 -7.25 -9.94 -20.47
CA TRP A 184 -7.13 -10.92 -19.36
C TRP A 184 -6.80 -12.34 -19.81
N THR A 185 -7.34 -12.78 -20.95
CA THR A 185 -7.11 -14.14 -21.45
C THR A 185 -5.64 -14.31 -21.86
N GLY A 186 -4.94 -15.24 -21.21
CA GLY A 186 -3.51 -15.48 -21.45
C GLY A 186 -2.56 -14.52 -20.72
N PHE A 187 -3.09 -13.58 -19.94
CA PHE A 187 -2.28 -12.71 -19.09
C PHE A 187 -1.65 -13.50 -17.94
N ASN A 188 -0.40 -13.20 -17.64
CA ASN A 188 0.28 -13.59 -16.42
C ASN A 188 1.17 -12.45 -15.93
N LEU A 189 1.51 -12.43 -14.64
CA LEU A 189 2.29 -11.33 -14.05
C LEU A 189 3.69 -11.17 -14.65
N ASN A 190 4.28 -12.25 -15.19
CA ASN A 190 5.59 -12.19 -15.84
C ASN A 190 5.54 -11.50 -17.22
N ALA A 191 4.34 -11.24 -17.76
CA ALA A 191 4.16 -10.45 -18.99
C ALA A 191 4.18 -8.94 -18.71
N LEU A 192 4.16 -8.51 -17.45
CA LEU A 192 4.34 -7.10 -17.09
C LEU A 192 5.76 -6.67 -17.40
N LEU A 193 5.93 -5.42 -17.83
CA LEU A 193 7.27 -4.82 -17.93
C LEU A 193 7.92 -4.75 -16.55
N ASP A 194 9.24 -4.83 -16.48
CA ASP A 194 9.98 -4.97 -15.21
C ASP A 194 9.60 -3.93 -14.13
N PRO A 195 9.49 -2.62 -14.44
CA PRO A 195 9.05 -1.64 -13.45
C PRO A 195 7.64 -1.92 -12.91
N PHE A 196 6.77 -2.48 -13.74
CA PHE A 196 5.40 -2.79 -13.37
C PHE A 196 5.28 -4.11 -12.59
N GLN A 197 6.22 -5.04 -12.71
CA GLN A 197 6.28 -6.21 -11.82
C GLN A 197 6.57 -5.76 -10.38
N ILE A 198 7.55 -4.89 -10.19
CA ILE A 198 7.88 -4.32 -8.88
C ILE A 198 6.72 -3.47 -8.35
N LEU A 199 6.12 -2.63 -9.20
CA LEU A 199 4.95 -1.83 -8.83
C LEU A 199 3.75 -2.70 -8.43
N TYR A 200 3.59 -3.88 -9.02
CA TYR A 200 2.59 -4.85 -8.58
C TYR A 200 2.86 -5.34 -7.14
N CYS A 201 4.11 -5.63 -6.79
CA CYS A 201 4.48 -5.98 -5.41
C CYS A 201 4.22 -4.83 -4.43
N VAL A 202 4.42 -3.57 -4.85
CA VAL A 202 4.04 -2.39 -4.07
C VAL A 202 2.53 -2.37 -3.85
N CYS A 203 1.73 -2.57 -4.90
CA CYS A 203 0.27 -2.65 -4.78
C CYS A 203 -0.17 -3.75 -3.80
N GLU A 204 0.40 -4.95 -3.92
CA GLU A 204 0.07 -6.11 -3.09
C GLU A 204 0.32 -5.88 -1.59
N ARG A 205 1.32 -5.07 -1.23
CA ARG A 205 1.74 -4.89 0.16
C ARG A 205 1.33 -3.57 0.78
N SER A 206 1.27 -2.50 -0.01
CA SER A 206 1.26 -1.13 0.51
C SER A 206 0.09 -0.28 0.03
N TRP A 207 -0.60 -0.62 -1.07
CA TRP A 207 -1.71 0.20 -1.59
C TRP A 207 -3.05 -0.54 -1.67
N LEU A 208 -3.03 -1.81 -2.08
CA LEU A 208 -4.20 -2.66 -2.21
C LEU A 208 -3.91 -4.10 -1.73
N PRO A 209 -3.56 -4.26 -0.44
CA PRO A 209 -3.32 -5.56 0.16
C PRO A 209 -4.59 -6.40 0.21
N GLY A 210 -4.42 -7.71 0.05
CA GLY A 210 -5.54 -8.65 -0.03
C GLY A 210 -5.11 -10.01 -0.58
N PRO A 211 -6.02 -10.98 -0.62
CA PRO A 211 -5.72 -12.34 -1.05
C PRO A 211 -5.32 -12.39 -2.53
N ASP A 212 -4.47 -13.36 -2.87
CA ASP A 212 -4.08 -13.66 -4.25
C ASP A 212 -5.23 -14.33 -4.99
N SER A 213 -6.16 -13.49 -5.42
CA SER A 213 -7.35 -13.86 -6.19
C SER A 213 -7.35 -13.09 -7.51
N ASP A 214 -7.96 -13.67 -8.55
CA ASP A 214 -8.18 -13.02 -9.83
C ASP A 214 -8.83 -11.64 -9.67
N LEU A 215 -9.81 -11.53 -8.77
CA LEU A 215 -10.48 -10.25 -8.50
C LEU A 215 -9.50 -9.19 -7.97
N MET A 216 -8.61 -9.54 -7.04
CA MET A 216 -7.61 -8.58 -6.52
C MET A 216 -6.54 -8.26 -7.52
N MET A 217 -6.06 -9.24 -8.28
CA MET A 217 -5.11 -9.00 -9.36
C MET A 217 -5.69 -8.00 -10.36
N ARG A 218 -6.95 -8.17 -10.78
CA ARG A 218 -7.65 -7.24 -11.67
C ARG A 218 -7.83 -5.84 -11.07
N LYS A 219 -8.06 -5.71 -9.76
CA LYS A 219 -8.12 -4.39 -9.11
C LYS A 219 -6.74 -3.73 -9.07
N ARG A 220 -5.69 -4.47 -8.72
CA ARG A 220 -4.30 -3.99 -8.70
C ARG A 220 -3.86 -3.48 -10.07
N LEU A 221 -4.13 -4.23 -11.14
CA LEU A 221 -3.80 -3.81 -12.52
C LEU A 221 -4.51 -2.51 -12.92
N ARG A 222 -5.78 -2.33 -12.54
CA ARG A 222 -6.51 -1.08 -12.79
C ARG A 222 -5.92 0.10 -12.03
N LEU A 223 -5.60 -0.09 -10.75
CA LEU A 223 -4.95 0.93 -9.93
C LEU A 223 -3.59 1.31 -10.51
N MET A 224 -2.76 0.32 -10.85
CA MET A 224 -1.45 0.53 -11.48
C MET A 224 -1.58 1.32 -12.77
N TYR A 225 -2.52 0.96 -13.66
CA TYR A 225 -2.75 1.74 -14.88
C TYR A 225 -3.08 3.21 -14.59
N ALA A 226 -3.93 3.48 -13.60
CA ALA A 226 -4.26 4.86 -13.23
C ALA A 226 -3.03 5.61 -12.68
N VAL A 227 -2.21 4.93 -11.87
CA VAL A 227 -0.93 5.45 -11.35
C VAL A 227 0.05 5.75 -12.48
N THR A 228 0.27 4.83 -13.41
CA THR A 228 1.20 5.03 -14.54
C THR A 228 0.72 6.10 -15.52
N LYS A 229 -0.59 6.39 -15.55
CA LYS A 229 -1.17 7.52 -16.28
C LYS A 229 -1.25 8.81 -15.47
N CYS A 230 -0.55 8.87 -14.33
CA CYS A 230 -0.49 10.03 -13.44
C CYS A 230 -1.87 10.57 -13.06
N LYS A 231 -2.86 9.68 -12.89
CA LYS A 231 -4.20 10.08 -12.45
C LYS A 231 -4.17 10.41 -10.96
N GLN A 232 -4.84 11.50 -10.58
CA GLN A 232 -4.95 11.89 -9.18
C GLN A 232 -5.90 10.94 -8.46
N ILE A 233 -5.37 10.19 -7.49
CA ILE A 233 -6.13 9.27 -6.65
C ILE A 233 -5.90 9.71 -5.21
N ASP A 234 -7.00 9.84 -4.46
CA ASP A 234 -6.92 10.06 -3.03
C ASP A 234 -6.44 8.77 -2.33
N PHE A 235 -5.20 8.80 -1.85
CA PHE A 235 -4.59 7.67 -1.14
C PHE A 235 -5.24 7.44 0.22
N GLY A 236 -5.56 8.51 0.94
CA GLY A 236 -6.26 8.45 2.21
C GLY A 236 -7.62 7.77 2.09
N GLN A 237 -8.40 8.12 1.06
CA GLN A 237 -9.68 7.47 0.77
C GLN A 237 -9.49 6.00 0.42
N LEU A 238 -8.49 5.68 -0.41
CA LEU A 238 -8.16 4.30 -0.79
C LEU A 238 -7.87 3.43 0.45
N VAL A 239 -7.07 3.92 1.40
CA VAL A 239 -6.74 3.19 2.64
C VAL A 239 -7.95 3.14 3.57
N TYR A 240 -8.63 4.27 3.75
CA TYR A 240 -9.78 4.38 4.66
C TYR A 240 -10.87 3.36 4.30
N GLU A 241 -11.31 3.32 3.04
CA GLU A 241 -12.31 2.35 2.56
C GLU A 241 -11.93 0.91 2.91
N GLN A 242 -10.68 0.54 2.63
CA GLN A 242 -10.18 -0.82 2.88
C GLN A 242 -10.14 -1.17 4.37
N VAL A 243 -9.74 -0.23 5.24
CA VAL A 243 -9.73 -0.46 6.69
C VAL A 243 -11.15 -0.57 7.24
N ILE A 244 -12.07 0.29 6.80
CA ILE A 244 -13.48 0.21 7.21
C ILE A 244 -14.10 -1.11 6.74
N ASP A 245 -13.88 -1.53 5.49
CA ASP A 245 -14.36 -2.81 4.98
C ASP A 245 -13.79 -3.99 5.77
N MET A 246 -12.50 -3.97 6.12
CA MET A 246 -11.84 -5.01 6.92
C MET A 246 -12.52 -5.23 8.28
N THR A 247 -13.06 -4.17 8.90
CA THR A 247 -13.73 -4.27 10.22
C THR A 247 -15.02 -5.08 10.16
N ARG A 248 -15.61 -5.20 8.96
CA ARG A 248 -16.83 -5.95 8.67
C ARG A 248 -16.53 -7.41 8.28
N VAL A 249 -15.29 -7.72 7.91
CA VAL A 249 -14.87 -9.08 7.55
C VAL A 249 -14.70 -9.94 8.80
N ARG A 250 -15.40 -11.08 8.83
CA ARG A 250 -15.36 -12.08 9.92
C ARG A 250 -14.53 -13.32 9.60
N ASP A 251 -14.00 -13.43 8.38
CA ASP A 251 -13.12 -14.52 7.98
C ASP A 251 -11.78 -14.47 8.75
N LEU A 252 -11.45 -15.58 9.40
CA LEU A 252 -10.26 -15.73 10.25
C LEU A 252 -8.98 -15.96 9.43
N GLU A 253 -9.08 -16.42 8.19
CA GLU A 253 -7.92 -16.63 7.32
C GLU A 253 -7.47 -15.33 6.63
N THR A 254 -8.35 -14.33 6.56
CA THR A 254 -8.03 -13.03 5.97
C THR A 254 -7.05 -12.27 6.87
N SER A 255 -5.87 -11.93 6.38
CA SER A 255 -4.89 -11.14 7.16
C SER A 255 -5.35 -9.68 7.37
N LEU A 256 -4.90 -9.06 8.46
CA LEU A 256 -5.12 -7.64 8.75
C LEU A 256 -4.21 -6.78 7.89
N ILE A 257 -4.73 -5.68 7.36
CA ILE A 257 -4.05 -4.82 6.39
C ILE A 257 -3.67 -3.47 7.01
N PHE A 258 -2.65 -2.83 6.42
CA PHE A 258 -2.11 -1.53 6.86
C PHE A 258 -1.68 -1.41 8.34
N PRO A 259 -1.10 -2.45 8.97
CA PRO A 259 -0.76 -2.37 10.39
C PRO A 259 0.33 -1.32 10.69
N ASN A 260 1.32 -1.17 9.80
CA ASN A 260 2.39 -0.18 9.95
C ASN A 260 1.82 1.25 9.88
N LEU A 261 1.00 1.55 8.86
CA LEU A 261 0.32 2.84 8.70
C LEU A 261 -0.58 3.16 9.90
N ILE A 262 -1.43 2.22 10.32
CA ILE A 262 -2.31 2.40 11.48
C ILE A 262 -1.48 2.76 12.71
N TYR A 263 -0.45 1.98 13.03
CA TYR A 263 0.35 2.22 14.22
C TYR A 263 1.13 3.54 14.14
N GLN A 264 1.70 3.85 12.97
CA GLN A 264 2.40 5.11 12.74
C GLN A 264 1.46 6.33 12.92
N LEU A 265 0.22 6.23 12.43
CA LEU A 265 -0.81 7.24 12.61
C LEU A 265 -1.15 7.45 14.08
N LEU A 266 -1.20 6.38 14.88
CA LEU A 266 -1.43 6.48 16.32
C LEU A 266 -0.26 7.21 16.98
N VAL A 267 0.97 6.70 16.83
CA VAL A 267 2.19 7.26 17.45
C VAL A 267 2.38 8.74 17.11
N LEU A 268 2.05 9.15 15.89
CA LEU A 268 2.20 10.54 15.45
C LEU A 268 1.16 11.50 16.02
N GLN A 269 -0.07 11.04 16.23
CA GLN A 269 -1.06 11.85 16.92
C GLN A 269 -0.79 11.90 18.43
N LYS A 270 -0.49 10.74 19.02
CA LYS A 270 -0.08 10.57 20.41
C LYS A 270 0.49 9.19 20.63
N GLU A 271 1.62 9.08 21.31
CA GLU A 271 2.16 7.78 21.66
C GLU A 271 1.16 7.00 22.54
N ALA A 272 0.72 5.84 22.05
CA ALA A 272 -0.23 5.00 22.76
C ALA A 272 0.44 4.42 24.02
N PRO A 273 -0.10 4.63 25.23
CA PRO A 273 0.53 4.14 26.45
C PRO A 273 0.66 2.62 26.41
N LEU A 274 1.87 2.07 26.55
CA LEU A 274 2.07 0.62 26.59
C LEU A 274 1.49 0.02 27.86
N LEU A 275 0.75 -1.08 27.72
CA LEU A 275 0.14 -1.82 28.84
C LEU A 275 0.88 -3.14 29.08
N PRO A 276 0.83 -3.69 30.32
CA PRO A 276 1.38 -5.02 30.59
C PRO A 276 0.85 -6.08 29.62
N GLY A 277 1.78 -6.85 29.06
CA GLY A 277 1.47 -7.90 28.07
C GLY A 277 1.29 -7.40 26.64
N ASP A 278 1.55 -6.12 26.35
CA ASP A 278 1.76 -5.68 24.97
C ASP A 278 3.07 -6.26 24.43
N GLU A 279 3.05 -6.78 23.19
CA GLU A 279 4.26 -7.31 22.56
C GLU A 279 5.16 -6.19 22.03
N ASP A 280 6.45 -6.51 21.89
CA ASP A 280 7.41 -5.66 21.19
C ASP A 280 6.94 -5.37 19.76
N PRO A 281 7.21 -4.16 19.22
CA PRO A 281 6.86 -3.84 17.84
C PRO A 281 7.50 -4.81 16.84
N ILE A 282 6.69 -5.33 15.92
CA ILE A 282 7.11 -6.27 14.86
C ILE A 282 6.89 -5.69 13.47
N GLY A 283 7.31 -6.42 12.43
CA GLY A 283 6.95 -6.10 11.05
C GLY A 283 7.65 -4.86 10.51
N LYS A 284 8.98 -4.79 10.62
CA LYS A 284 9.79 -3.84 9.84
C LYS A 284 9.42 -3.95 8.34
N GLY A 285 9.46 -2.83 7.62
CA GLY A 285 9.14 -2.81 6.19
C GLY A 285 9.87 -3.90 5.42
N ILE A 286 9.13 -4.65 4.61
CA ILE A 286 9.71 -5.73 3.81
C ILE A 286 10.37 -5.10 2.58
N PRO A 287 11.69 -5.22 2.40
CA PRO A 287 12.34 -4.67 1.22
C PRO A 287 11.78 -5.32 -0.05
N ILE A 288 11.36 -4.50 -1.01
CA ILE A 288 10.98 -4.95 -2.34
C ILE A 288 12.21 -4.75 -3.24
N TYR A 289 12.69 -5.84 -3.84
CA TYR A 289 13.86 -5.85 -4.71
C TYR A 289 13.47 -5.94 -6.18
N ASP A 290 14.40 -5.55 -7.05
CA ASP A 290 14.33 -5.80 -8.48
C ASP A 290 14.51 -7.31 -8.76
N SER A 291 13.75 -7.85 -9.71
CA SER A 291 13.76 -9.28 -10.07
C SER A 291 15.08 -9.75 -10.70
N GLY A 292 16.02 -8.83 -10.95
CA GLY A 292 17.35 -9.08 -11.51
C GLY A 292 18.46 -9.52 -10.55
N SER A 293 18.21 -9.63 -9.22
CA SER A 293 19.20 -10.20 -8.29
C SER A 293 18.83 -11.65 -7.93
N ASP A 294 19.32 -12.57 -8.76
CA ASP A 294 19.43 -14.02 -8.61
C ASP A 294 18.57 -14.75 -7.57
N GLY A 295 17.84 -15.74 -8.09
CA GLY A 295 17.08 -16.72 -7.34
C GLY A 295 17.88 -17.44 -6.26
N SER A 296 17.54 -17.18 -5.01
CA SER A 296 17.67 -18.11 -3.87
C SER A 296 17.12 -17.47 -2.58
N GLY A 297 15.85 -17.05 -2.61
CA GLY A 297 15.09 -16.71 -1.39
C GLY A 297 14.19 -17.88 -0.98
N PRO A 298 14.17 -18.32 0.29
CA PRO A 298 13.44 -19.51 0.68
C PRO A 298 11.93 -19.25 0.55
N ARG A 299 11.29 -20.09 -0.27
CA ARG A 299 9.84 -20.35 -0.20
C ARG A 299 9.53 -20.97 1.16
N GLY A 300 9.45 -20.12 2.19
CA GLY A 300 9.10 -20.50 3.53
C GLY A 300 7.86 -19.73 3.95
N ARG A 301 6.71 -20.41 3.93
CA ARG A 301 5.58 -20.06 4.79
C ARG A 301 6.12 -19.88 6.21
N ARG A 302 6.23 -18.64 6.68
CA ARG A 302 6.23 -18.36 8.10
C ARG A 302 4.90 -17.73 8.44
N ARG A 303 3.96 -18.59 8.85
CA ARG A 303 2.89 -18.17 9.75
C ARG A 303 3.61 -17.65 11.00
N LEU A 304 3.56 -16.34 11.21
CA LEU A 304 3.87 -15.77 12.52
C LEU A 304 2.62 -16.00 13.37
N CYS A 305 2.75 -16.91 14.34
CA CYS A 305 1.84 -17.03 15.46
C CYS A 305 1.85 -15.75 16.30
#